data_AF-A0A2S7UVH8-F1
#
_entry.id   AF-A0A2S7UVH8-F1
#
_cell.length_a   1.000
_cell.length_b   1.000
_cell.length_c   1.000
_cell.angle_alpha   90.00
_cell.angle_beta   90.00
_cell.angle_gamma   90.00
#
_symmetry.space_group_name_H-M   'P 1'
#
loop_
_entity.id
_entity.type
_entity.pdbx_description
1 polymer ?
#
loop_
_entity_poly.entity_id
_entity_poly.type
_entity_poly.pdbx_seq_one_letter_code
_entity_poly.pdbx_strand_id
1 'polypeptide(L)' 'MDTSVHDITALFAQLGLDNTPAGIENFIKTSVIADGVAIENAEFWNVAQASFIADSLQEDSDWSEVIDQLDTMLRS' A
#
# COMPACT_ATOMS: atom_id res chain seq x y z
N MET A 1 -18.47 0.82 -18.41
CA MET A 1 -17.19 0.22 -18.01
C MET A 1 -17.17 0.36 -16.51
N ASP A 2 -17.63 -0.66 -15.80
CA ASP A 2 -17.51 -0.75 -14.34
C ASP A 2 -16.09 -1.25 -14.08
N THR A 3 -15.12 -0.36 -14.17
CA THR A 3 -13.78 -0.61 -13.66
C THR A 3 -13.93 -0.63 -12.14
N SER A 4 -13.91 -1.81 -11.54
CA SER A 4 -13.56 -1.94 -10.12
C SER A 4 -12.21 -1.24 -9.97
N VAL A 5 -12.24 0.04 -9.60
CA VAL A 5 -11.01 0.83 -9.55
C VAL A 5 -10.25 0.30 -8.34
N HIS A 6 -9.18 -0.46 -8.60
CA HIS A 6 -8.22 -0.79 -7.57
C HIS A 6 -7.52 0.52 -7.21
N ASP A 7 -8.12 1.25 -6.28
CA ASP A 7 -7.59 2.49 -5.74
C ASP A 7 -6.88 2.21 -4.40
N ILE A 8 -6.07 3.15 -3.96
CA ILE A 8 -5.44 3.14 -2.63
C ILE A 8 -6.48 2.92 -1.51
N THR A 9 -7.70 3.44 -1.66
CA THR A 9 -8.79 3.24 -0.70
C THR A 9 -9.17 1.76 -0.57
N ALA A 10 -9.24 1.04 -1.68
CA ALA A 10 -9.55 -0.38 -1.70
C ALA A 10 -8.39 -1.21 -1.13
N LEU A 11 -7.14 -0.82 -1.41
CA LEU A 11 -5.95 -1.46 -0.84
C LEU A 11 -5.94 -1.30 0.69
N PHE A 12 -6.21 -0.10 1.20
CA PHE A 12 -6.28 0.15 2.65
C PHE A 12 -7.39 -0.69 3.30
N ALA A 13 -8.56 -0.79 2.66
CA ALA A 13 -9.64 -1.63 3.16
C ALA A 13 -9.24 -3.12 3.23
N GLN A 14 -8.52 -3.61 2.22
CA GLN A 14 -7.99 -4.98 2.17
C GLN A 14 -6.93 -5.24 3.25
N LEU A 15 -6.07 -4.25 3.52
CA LEU A 15 -5.05 -4.31 4.56
C LEU A 15 -5.61 -4.10 5.98
N GLY A 16 -6.91 -3.77 6.11
CA GLY A 16 -7.56 -3.46 7.38
C GLY A 16 -7.14 -2.12 7.98
N LEU A 17 -6.69 -1.19 7.13
CA LEU A 17 -6.34 0.19 7.47
C LEU A 17 -7.53 1.13 7.25
N ASP A 18 -7.39 2.37 7.76
CA ASP A 18 -8.36 3.43 7.54
C ASP A 18 -8.35 3.88 6.08
N ASN A 19 -9.35 3.44 5.33
CA ASN A 19 -9.52 3.75 3.91
C ASN A 19 -10.18 5.12 3.64
N THR A 20 -10.38 5.95 4.67
CA THR A 20 -10.85 7.32 4.47
C THR A 20 -9.72 8.19 3.89
N PRO A 21 -10.05 9.23 3.11
CA PRO A 21 -9.03 10.14 2.56
C PRO A 21 -8.13 10.75 3.64
N ALA A 22 -8.71 11.10 4.79
CA ALA A 22 -7.96 11.63 5.93
C ALA A 22 -7.03 10.58 6.56
N GLY A 23 -7.49 9.32 6.68
CA GLY A 23 -6.70 8.20 7.19
C GLY A 23 -5.50 7.90 6.29
N ILE A 24 -5.72 7.86 4.98
CA ILE A 24 -4.68 7.64 3.96
C ILE A 24 -3.64 8.77 3.99
N GLU A 25 -4.07 10.04 3.93
CA GLU A 25 -3.15 11.16 4.01
C GLU A 25 -2.34 11.15 5.31
N ASN A 26 -2.98 10.86 6.44
CA ASN A 26 -2.30 10.81 7.72
C ASN A 26 -1.28 9.67 7.74
N PHE A 27 -1.65 8.49 7.24
CA PHE A 27 -0.75 7.35 7.14
C PHE A 27 0.48 7.69 6.30
N ILE A 28 0.30 8.26 5.11
CA ILE A 28 1.40 8.63 4.22
C ILE A 28 2.29 9.70 4.85
N LYS A 29 1.73 10.63 5.61
CA LYS A 29 2.51 11.65 6.35
C LYS A 29 3.30 11.07 7.52
N THR A 30 2.81 10.00 8.16
CA THR A 30 3.46 9.37 9.32
C THR A 30 4.39 8.23 8.97
N SER A 31 4.12 7.55 7.85
CA SER A 31 4.83 6.37 7.38
C SER A 31 5.76 6.80 6.26
N VAL A 32 7.06 6.73 6.49
CA VAL A 32 8.07 7.06 5.49
C VAL A 32 8.94 5.84 5.27
N ILE A 33 9.18 5.50 4.00
CA ILE A 33 10.07 4.39 3.64
C ILE A 33 11.44 4.97 3.30
N ALA A 34 12.47 4.44 3.94
CA ALA A 34 13.84 4.81 3.63
C ALA A 34 14.25 4.35 2.21
N ASP A 35 15.15 5.10 1.59
CA ASP A 35 15.71 4.74 0.28
C ASP A 35 16.39 3.37 0.35
N GLY A 36 16.03 2.47 -0.56
CA GLY A 36 16.52 1.08 -0.59
C GLY A 36 15.78 0.09 0.32
N VAL A 37 14.80 0.52 1.11
CA VAL A 37 13.88 -0.39 1.83
C VAL A 37 12.67 -0.64 0.95
N ALA A 38 12.31 -1.89 0.68
CA ALA A 38 11.11 -2.22 -0.09
C ALA A 38 9.83 -2.02 0.73
N ILE A 39 8.71 -1.69 0.08
CA ILE A 39 7.44 -1.39 0.77
C ILE A 39 6.96 -2.54 1.63
N GLU A 40 7.08 -3.79 1.17
CA GLU A 40 6.70 -4.98 1.94
C GLU A 40 7.59 -5.19 3.19
N ASN A 41 8.78 -4.60 3.22
CA ASN A 41 9.73 -4.69 4.34
C ASN A 41 9.60 -3.50 5.31
N ALA A 42 8.65 -2.60 5.10
CA ALA A 42 8.51 -1.44 5.95
C ALA A 42 8.01 -1.80 7.37
N GLU A 43 8.59 -1.16 8.39
CA GLU A 43 8.36 -1.50 9.81
C GLU A 43 6.94 -1.21 10.30
N PHE A 44 6.17 -0.41 9.58
CA PHE A 44 4.79 -0.08 9.91
C PHE A 44 3.78 -1.15 9.45
N TRP A 45 4.21 -2.12 8.63
CA TRP A 45 3.37 -3.26 8.27
C TRP A 45 3.45 -4.37 9.31
N ASN A 46 2.31 -5.02 9.55
CA ASN A 46 2.32 -6.30 10.25
C ASN A 46 2.67 -7.45 9.28
N VAL A 47 2.97 -8.62 9.84
CA VAL A 47 3.38 -9.81 9.07
C VAL A 47 2.38 -10.19 7.96
N ALA A 48 1.08 -10.05 8.21
CA ALA A 48 0.05 -10.40 7.23
C ALA A 48 -0.03 -9.36 6.09
N GLN A 49 0.05 -8.07 6.42
CA GLN A 49 0.05 -6.97 5.45
C GLN A 49 1.30 -7.03 4.57
N ALA A 50 2.47 -7.20 5.18
CA ALA A 50 3.74 -7.36 4.48
C ALA A 50 3.70 -8.56 3.51
N SER A 51 3.21 -9.72 3.97
CA SER A 51 3.08 -10.90 3.09
C SER A 51 2.12 -10.64 1.94
N PHE A 52 0.97 -10.01 2.19
CA PHE A 52 0.01 -9.68 1.13
C PHE A 52 0.61 -8.75 0.08
N ILE A 53 1.34 -7.72 0.52
CA ILE A 53 2.03 -6.77 -0.37
C ILE A 53 3.11 -7.49 -1.18
N ALA A 54 3.93 -8.32 -0.52
CA ALA A 54 4.98 -9.09 -1.16
C ALA A 54 4.44 -10.05 -2.22
N ASP A 55 3.41 -10.85 -1.89
CA ASP A 55 2.74 -11.75 -2.84
C ASP A 55 2.11 -10.95 -3.99
N SER A 56 1.43 -9.84 -3.69
CA SER A 56 0.80 -9.00 -4.73
C SER A 56 1.80 -8.44 -5.73
N LEU A 57 2.98 -8.00 -5.26
CA LEU A 57 4.08 -7.53 -6.10
C LEU A 57 4.74 -8.69 -6.86
N GLN A 58 4.95 -9.83 -6.20
CA GLN A 58 5.60 -11.00 -6.79
C GLN A 58 4.75 -11.67 -7.87
N GLU A 59 3.44 -11.73 -7.66
CA GLU A 59 2.48 -12.33 -8.59
C GLU A 59 2.05 -11.38 -9.71
N ASP A 60 2.53 -10.13 -9.72
CA ASP A 60 2.11 -9.07 -10.64
C ASP A 60 0.57 -8.96 -10.69
N SER A 61 -0.04 -9.02 -9.51
CA SER A 61 -1.51 -8.95 -9.36
C SER A 61 -2.03 -7.55 -9.63
N ASP A 62 -3.35 -7.38 -9.76
CA ASP A 62 -3.98 -6.06 -9.92
C ASP A 62 -3.63 -5.05 -8.81
N TRP A 63 -3.18 -5.55 -7.64
CA TRP A 63 -2.70 -4.72 -6.53
C TRP A 63 -1.29 -4.16 -6.72
N SER A 64 -0.46 -4.74 -7.59
CA SER A 64 0.93 -4.31 -7.78
C SER A 64 1.01 -2.84 -8.19
N GLU A 65 0.15 -2.40 -9.11
CA GLU A 65 0.07 -1.00 -9.55
C GLU A 65 -0.30 -0.03 -8.40
N VAL A 66 -1.25 -0.42 -7.56
CA VAL A 66 -1.70 0.39 -6.42
C VAL A 66 -0.63 0.45 -5.32
N ILE A 67 0.06 -0.67 -5.10
CA ILE A 67 1.16 -0.78 -4.14
C ILE A 67 2.34 0.09 -4.61
N ASP A 68 2.68 0.08 -5.89
CA ASP A 68 3.73 0.94 -6.47
C ASP A 68 3.39 2.43 -6.33
N GLN A 69 2.11 2.78 -6.57
CA GLN A 69 1.62 4.13 -6.31
C GLN A 69 1.79 4.52 -4.83
N LEU A 70 1.42 3.63 -3.90
CA LEU A 70 1.56 3.86 -2.47
C LEU A 70 3.05 4.01 -2.09
N ASP A 71 3.93 3.16 -2.61
CA ASP A 71 5.38 3.24 -2.40
C ASP A 71 5.94 4.61 -2.83
N THR A 72 5.55 5.08 -4.02
CA THR A 72 5.92 6.40 -4.52
C THR A 72 5.47 7.52 -3.57
N MET A 73 4.25 7.43 -3.04
CA MET A 73 3.74 8.43 -2.09
C MET A 73 4.46 8.40 -0.73
N LEU A 74 4.94 7.24 -0.29
CA LEU A 74 5.64 7.07 0.99
C LEU A 74 7.12 7.47 0.93
N ARG A 75 7.67 7.62 -0.28
CA ARG A 75 9.05 8.05 -0.53
C ARG A 75 9.20 9.55 -0.86
N SER A 76 8.10 10.30 -0.96
CA SER A 76 8.08 11.72 -1.38
C SER A 76 8.42 12.72 -0.28
#